data_AF-A0A9J6Q6K0-F1
#
_entry.id   AF-A0A9J6Q6K0-F1
#
_cell.length_a   1.000
_cell.length_b   1.000
_cell.length_c   1.000
_cell.angle_alpha   90.00
_cell.angle_beta   90.00
_cell.angle_gamma   90.00
#
_symmetry.space_group_name_H-M   'P 1'
#
loop_
_entity.id
_entity.type
_entity.pdbx_description
1 polymer ?
#
loop_
_entity_poly.entity_id
_entity_poly.type
_entity_poly.pdbx_seq_one_letter_code
_entity_poly.pdbx_strand_id
1 'polypeptide(L)'
;MTIKFTGRQPLVRSRSKTLDVLNKAIDDLVEGNAKISIASVARAAAVTPSLIHNTYPAVAERIRIIMGKSVRTQRDSKHQALMVEKEKNKALRVENDQLLEELARIASVNQRLLFEMAELRAVYSGDVVSISSKPRR
;
A
#
# COMPACT_ATOMS: atom_id res chain seq x y z
N MET A 1 50.23 24.73 -27.17
CA MET A 1 49.63 23.86 -26.14
C MET A 1 49.03 22.65 -26.82
N THR A 2 49.70 21.50 -26.76
CA THR A 2 49.27 20.26 -27.44
C THR A 2 48.52 19.37 -26.45
N ILE A 3 47.23 19.16 -26.72
CA ILE A 3 46.34 18.31 -25.94
C ILE A 3 46.74 16.86 -26.19
N LYS A 4 47.35 16.23 -25.18
CA LYS A 4 47.66 14.79 -25.20
C LYS A 4 46.35 14.00 -25.08
N PHE A 5 45.90 13.42 -26.20
CA PHE A 5 44.85 12.42 -26.20
C PHE A 5 45.39 11.14 -25.55
N THR A 6 45.09 10.93 -24.27
CA THR A 6 45.45 9.68 -23.57
C THR A 6 44.51 8.57 -24.05
N GLY A 7 45.00 7.76 -24.98
CA GLY A 7 44.33 6.56 -25.44
C GLY A 7 44.02 5.62 -24.28
N ARG A 8 42.75 5.36 -24.03
CA ARG A 8 42.31 4.28 -23.13
C ARG A 8 42.62 2.95 -23.82
N GLN A 9 43.57 2.20 -23.28
CA GLN A 9 43.84 0.82 -23.70
C GLN A 9 42.56 -0.02 -23.57
N PRO A 10 42.20 -0.86 -24.56
CA PRO A 10 41.14 -1.84 -24.40
C PRO A 10 41.66 -2.92 -23.46
N LEU A 11 41.24 -2.87 -22.20
CA LEU A 11 41.44 -3.96 -21.25
C LEU A 11 40.89 -5.24 -21.89
N VAL A 12 41.76 -6.21 -22.19
CA VAL A 12 41.36 -7.55 -22.59
C VAL A 12 40.69 -8.19 -21.38
N ARG A 13 39.40 -7.89 -21.20
CA ARG A 13 38.58 -8.46 -20.14
C ARG A 13 38.34 -9.91 -20.50
N SER A 14 38.84 -10.83 -19.68
CA SER A 14 38.55 -12.25 -19.85
C SER A 14 37.05 -12.50 -19.68
N ARG A 15 36.44 -13.19 -20.65
CA ARG A 15 34.99 -13.47 -20.70
C ARG A 15 34.49 -14.10 -19.40
N SER A 16 35.25 -15.06 -18.85
CA SER A 16 34.94 -15.74 -17.58
C SER A 16 34.87 -14.77 -16.40
N LYS A 17 35.89 -13.92 -16.23
CA LYS A 17 35.96 -12.96 -15.12
C LYS A 17 34.80 -11.95 -15.17
N THR A 18 34.41 -11.51 -16.37
CA THR A 18 33.21 -10.65 -16.52
C THR A 18 31.91 -11.39 -16.24
N LEU A 19 31.81 -12.67 -16.56
CA LEU A 19 30.66 -13.50 -16.21
C LEU A 19 30.51 -13.65 -14.69
N ASP A 20 31.62 -13.89 -13.98
CA ASP A 20 31.62 -14.05 -12.53
C ASP A 20 31.20 -12.75 -11.83
N VAL A 21 31.71 -11.61 -12.30
CA VAL A 21 31.31 -10.28 -11.78
C VAL A 21 29.82 -10.01 -12.04
N LEU A 22 29.30 -10.39 -13.21
CA LEU A 22 27.88 -10.22 -13.54
C LEU A 22 26.98 -11.12 -12.67
N ASN A 23 27.39 -12.38 -12.45
CA ASN A 23 26.63 -13.30 -11.60
C ASN A 23 26.62 -12.82 -10.15
N LYS A 24 27.78 -12.41 -9.62
CA LYS A 24 27.87 -11.84 -8.28
C LYS A 24 26.99 -10.59 -8.12
N ALA A 25 27.02 -9.68 -9.10
CA ALA A 25 26.17 -8.49 -9.07
C ALA A 25 24.66 -8.81 -9.13
N ILE A 26 24.27 -9.90 -9.78
CA ILE A 26 22.88 -10.39 -9.76
C ILE A 26 22.53 -10.88 -8.36
N ASP A 27 23.38 -11.71 -7.77
CA ASP A 27 23.12 -12.32 -6.47
C ASP A 27 23.09 -11.26 -5.36
N ASP A 28 24.03 -10.29 -5.35
CA ASP A 28 24.04 -9.14 -4.44
C ASP A 28 22.74 -8.30 -4.54
N LEU A 29 22.21 -8.10 -5.75
CA LEU A 29 20.96 -7.37 -5.97
C LEU A 29 19.72 -8.15 -5.55
N VAL A 30 19.76 -9.48 -5.65
CA VAL A 30 18.69 -10.38 -5.16
C VAL A 30 18.67 -10.38 -3.64
N GLU A 31 19.83 -10.51 -3.00
CA GLU A 31 19.97 -10.48 -1.53
C GLU A 31 19.55 -9.12 -0.95
N GLY A 32 19.92 -8.03 -1.61
CA GLY A 32 19.52 -6.68 -1.22
C GLY A 32 18.04 -6.35 -1.47
N ASN A 33 17.24 -7.29 -2.01
CA ASN A 33 15.84 -7.09 -2.40
C ASN A 33 15.60 -5.82 -3.24
N ALA A 34 16.61 -5.42 -4.02
CA ALA A 34 16.59 -4.21 -4.81
C ALA A 34 15.85 -4.45 -6.14
N LYS A 35 15.41 -3.37 -6.80
CA LYS A 35 14.77 -3.50 -8.12
C LYS A 35 15.77 -4.06 -9.15
N ILE A 36 15.57 -5.31 -9.55
CA ILE A 36 16.40 -5.99 -10.54
C ILE A 36 16.00 -5.53 -11.95
N SER A 37 16.99 -5.03 -12.68
CA SER A 37 16.87 -4.64 -14.09
C SER A 37 18.23 -4.81 -14.77
N ILE A 38 18.25 -4.91 -16.10
CA ILE A 38 19.51 -4.98 -16.86
C ILE A 38 20.38 -3.74 -16.58
N ALA A 39 19.76 -2.57 -16.41
CA ALA A 39 20.47 -1.33 -16.09
C ALA A 39 21.03 -1.29 -14.66
N SER A 40 20.34 -1.86 -13.67
CA SER A 40 20.85 -1.94 -12.30
C SER A 40 22.02 -2.93 -12.20
N VAL A 41 21.92 -4.09 -12.85
CA VAL A 41 23.00 -5.09 -12.90
C VAL A 41 24.22 -4.53 -13.63
N ALA A 42 24.02 -3.84 -14.76
CA ALA A 42 25.08 -3.18 -15.50
C ALA A 42 25.83 -2.13 -14.67
N ARG A 43 25.10 -1.32 -13.89
CA ARG A 43 25.69 -0.34 -12.97
C ARG A 43 26.48 -1.00 -11.84
N ALA A 44 25.92 -2.06 -11.23
CA ALA A 44 26.60 -2.79 -10.16
C ALA A 44 27.88 -3.50 -10.63
N ALA A 45 27.88 -4.02 -11.85
CA ALA A 45 29.04 -4.68 -12.46
C ALA A 45 29.99 -3.73 -13.21
N ALA A 46 29.73 -2.42 -13.22
CA ALA A 46 30.49 -1.41 -13.97
C ALA A 46 30.67 -1.76 -15.47
N VAL A 47 29.61 -2.26 -16.11
CA VAL A 47 29.57 -2.57 -17.54
C VAL A 47 28.47 -1.79 -18.25
N THR A 48 28.58 -1.65 -19.56
CA THR A 48 27.51 -1.06 -20.38
C THR A 48 26.36 -2.06 -20.53
N PRO A 49 25.08 -1.64 -20.46
CA PRO A 49 23.93 -2.51 -20.72
C PRO A 49 24.01 -3.24 -22.07
N SER A 50 24.63 -2.62 -23.09
CA SER A 50 24.94 -3.22 -24.39
C SER A 50 25.76 -4.48 -24.33
N LEU A 51 26.71 -4.56 -23.40
CA LEU A 51 27.53 -5.75 -23.22
C LEU A 51 26.69 -6.94 -22.74
N ILE A 52 25.70 -6.70 -21.89
CA ILE A 52 24.87 -7.76 -21.31
C ILE A 52 23.95 -8.35 -22.38
N HIS A 53 23.21 -7.52 -23.13
CA HIS A 53 22.25 -8.06 -24.11
C HIS A 53 22.91 -8.59 -25.40
N ASN A 54 24.07 -8.06 -25.80
CA ASN A 54 24.75 -8.51 -27.03
C ASN A 54 25.76 -9.65 -26.79
N THR A 55 26.55 -9.58 -25.72
CA THR A 55 27.66 -10.53 -25.49
C THR A 55 27.30 -11.65 -24.53
N TYR A 56 26.34 -11.40 -23.63
CA TYR A 56 25.91 -12.33 -22.58
C TYR A 56 24.38 -12.53 -22.57
N PRO A 57 23.77 -12.99 -23.66
CA PRO A 57 22.31 -13.14 -23.77
C PRO A 57 21.71 -14.07 -22.70
N ALA A 58 22.44 -15.11 -22.29
CA ALA A 58 22.02 -16.00 -21.20
C ALA A 58 21.86 -15.28 -19.84
N VAL A 59 22.77 -14.34 -19.54
CA VAL A 59 22.70 -13.51 -18.33
C VAL A 59 21.53 -12.54 -18.43
N ALA A 60 21.31 -11.93 -19.60
CA ALA A 60 20.18 -11.06 -19.84
C ALA A 60 18.84 -11.79 -19.60
N GLU A 61 18.73 -13.04 -20.07
CA GLU A 61 17.52 -13.83 -19.89
C GLU A 61 17.28 -14.23 -18.43
N ARG A 62 18.35 -14.62 -17.71
CA ARG A 62 18.29 -14.86 -16.27
C ARG A 62 17.77 -13.63 -15.51
N ILE A 63 18.25 -12.43 -15.85
CA ILE A 63 17.77 -11.17 -15.25
C ILE A 63 16.28 -10.95 -15.53
N ARG A 64 15.82 -11.20 -16.77
CA ARG A 64 14.40 -11.05 -17.13
C ARG A 64 13.49 -12.02 -16.38
N ILE A 65 13.91 -13.27 -16.22
CA ILE A 65 13.15 -14.28 -15.46
C ILE A 65 13.02 -13.85 -14.01
N ILE A 66 14.13 -13.43 -13.38
CA ILE A 66 14.12 -12.99 -11.98
C ILE A 66 13.25 -11.74 -11.82
N MET A 67 13.39 -10.77 -12.72
CA MET A 67 12.55 -9.56 -12.74
C MET A 67 11.06 -9.91 -12.88
N GLY A 68 10.70 -10.82 -13.79
CA GLY A 68 9.32 -11.26 -13.99
C GLY A 68 8.73 -11.94 -12.75
N LYS A 69 9.51 -12.78 -12.06
CA LYS A 69 9.10 -13.41 -10.78
C LYS A 69 8.89 -12.37 -9.68
N SER A 70 9.83 -11.44 -9.50
CA SER A 70 9.77 -10.36 -8.51
C SER A 70 8.56 -9.43 -8.72
N VAL A 71 8.22 -9.11 -9.97
CA VAL A 71 7.04 -8.29 -10.29
C VAL A 71 5.75 -9.01 -9.92
N ARG A 72 5.65 -10.32 -10.20
CA ARG A 72 4.46 -11.11 -9.84
C ARG A 72 4.30 -11.21 -8.32
N THR A 73 5.36 -11.55 -7.59
CA THR A 73 5.29 -11.63 -6.12
C THR A 73 4.94 -10.29 -5.48
N GLN A 74 5.51 -9.19 -5.96
CA GLN A 74 5.15 -7.85 -5.47
C GLN A 74 3.70 -7.47 -5.80
N ARG A 75 3.22 -7.83 -6.99
CA ARG A 75 1.84 -7.56 -7.38
C ARG A 75 0.86 -8.34 -6.51
N ASP A 76 1.13 -9.63 -6.31
CA ASP A 76 0.25 -10.51 -5.55
C ASP A 76 0.24 -10.11 -4.07
N SER A 77 1.37 -9.70 -3.49
CA SER A 77 1.41 -9.17 -2.12
C SER A 77 0.64 -7.85 -1.97
N LYS A 78 0.78 -6.93 -2.92
CA LYS A 78 -0.01 -5.69 -2.96
C LYS A 78 -1.50 -5.97 -3.12
N HIS A 79 -1.86 -6.93 -3.96
CA HIS A 79 -3.25 -7.32 -4.17
C HIS A 79 -3.84 -7.92 -2.90
N GLN A 80 -3.11 -8.81 -2.23
CA GLN A 80 -3.54 -9.40 -0.97
C GLN A 80 -3.72 -8.33 0.11
N ALA A 81 -2.77 -7.41 0.25
CA ALA A 81 -2.88 -6.29 1.19
C ALA A 81 -4.11 -5.42 0.90
N LEU A 82 -4.38 -5.12 -0.38
CA LEU A 82 -5.55 -4.36 -0.78
C LEU A 82 -6.86 -5.08 -0.45
N MET A 83 -6.92 -6.40 -0.63
CA MET A 83 -8.12 -7.19 -0.31
C MET A 83 -8.39 -7.19 1.19
N VAL A 84 -7.36 -7.40 2.01
CA VAL A 84 -7.48 -7.34 3.49
C VAL A 84 -8.00 -5.97 3.94
N GLU A 85 -7.46 -4.88 3.40
CA GLU A 85 -7.92 -3.54 3.77
C GLU A 85 -9.34 -3.24 3.28
N LYS A 86 -9.75 -3.77 2.12
CA LYS A 86 -11.13 -3.66 1.64
C LYS A 86 -12.11 -4.40 2.53
N GLU A 87 -11.75 -5.61 2.99
CA GLU A 87 -12.57 -6.39 3.92
C GLU A 87 -12.74 -5.66 5.25
N LYS A 88 -11.65 -5.12 5.81
CA LYS A 88 -11.71 -4.29 7.02
C LYS A 88 -12.60 -3.05 6.81
N ASN A 89 -12.44 -2.34 5.69
CA ASN A 89 -13.25 -1.16 5.41
C ASN A 89 -14.74 -1.52 5.32
N LYS A 90 -15.07 -2.66 4.72
CA LYS A 90 -16.45 -3.16 4.65
C LYS A 90 -17.01 -3.45 6.04
N ALA A 91 -16.25 -4.14 6.89
CA ALA A 91 -16.66 -4.40 8.27
C ALA A 91 -16.88 -3.10 9.07
N LEU A 92 -15.94 -2.17 8.98
CA LEU A 92 -16.03 -0.87 9.65
C LEU A 92 -17.20 -0.03 9.16
N ARG A 93 -17.57 -0.10 7.88
CA ARG A 93 -18.77 0.58 7.35
C ARG A 93 -20.05 0.02 7.94
N VAL A 94 -20.17 -1.30 8.01
CA VAL A 94 -21.34 -1.95 8.63
C VAL A 94 -21.45 -1.57 10.11
N GLU A 95 -20.33 -1.58 10.84
CA GLU A 95 -20.30 -1.15 12.24
C GLU A 95 -20.69 0.33 12.40
N ASN A 96 -20.20 1.20 11.51
CA ASN A 96 -20.55 2.62 11.54
C ASN A 96 -22.05 2.85 11.32
N ASP A 97 -22.63 2.17 10.33
CA ASP A 97 -24.06 2.26 10.03
C ASP A 97 -24.90 1.78 11.24
N GLN A 98 -24.52 0.68 11.88
CA GLN A 98 -25.18 0.18 13.10
C GLN A 98 -25.09 1.18 14.26
N LEU A 99 -23.91 1.75 14.50
CA LEU A 99 -23.71 2.74 15.56
C LEU A 99 -24.51 4.03 15.30
N LEU A 100 -24.61 4.47 14.04
CA LEU A 100 -25.43 5.62 13.67
C LEU A 100 -26.92 5.36 13.90
N GLU A 101 -27.42 4.17 13.58
CA GLU A 101 -28.80 3.77 13.87
C GLU A 101 -29.09 3.73 15.38
N GLU A 102 -28.18 3.18 16.18
CA GLU A 102 -28.29 3.17 17.63
C GLU A 102 -28.27 4.58 18.23
N LEU A 103 -27.36 5.43 17.76
CA LEU A 103 -27.27 6.82 18.19
C LEU A 103 -28.56 7.58 17.86
N ALA A 104 -29.12 7.39 16.66
CA ALA A 104 -30.38 8.00 16.27
C ALA A 104 -31.54 7.55 17.15
N ARG A 105 -31.62 6.25 17.50
CA ARG A 105 -32.63 5.73 18.43
C ARG A 105 -32.50 6.35 19.81
N ILE A 106 -31.29 6.39 20.38
CA ILE A 106 -31.03 6.97 21.70
C ILE A 106 -31.35 8.45 21.70
N ALA A 107 -30.96 9.19 20.66
CA ALA A 107 -31.26 10.62 20.52
C ALA A 107 -32.78 10.87 20.51
N SER A 108 -33.55 10.05 19.77
CA SER A 108 -35.02 10.16 19.73
C SER A 108 -35.66 9.92 21.10
N VAL A 109 -35.24 8.87 21.82
CA VAL A 109 -35.73 8.56 23.16
C VAL A 109 -35.36 9.67 24.14
N ASN A 110 -34.11 10.12 24.13
CA ASN A 110 -33.64 11.20 24.98
C ASN A 110 -34.44 12.48 24.72
N GLN A 111 -34.73 12.80 23.46
CA GLN A 111 -35.52 13.98 23.12
C GLN A 111 -36.95 13.89 23.69
N ARG A 112 -37.59 12.71 23.61
CA ARG A 112 -38.89 12.49 24.23
C ARG A 112 -38.84 12.67 25.75
N LEU A 113 -37.85 12.07 26.40
CA LEU A 113 -37.66 12.18 27.84
C LEU A 113 -37.40 13.62 28.29
N LEU A 114 -36.67 14.40 27.50
CA LEU A 114 -36.46 15.83 27.77
C LEU A 114 -37.77 16.63 27.71
N PHE A 115 -38.64 16.33 26.75
CA PHE A 115 -39.98 16.94 26.70
C PHE A 115 -40.84 16.54 27.90
N GLU A 116 -40.92 15.26 28.23
CA GLU A 116 -41.68 14.77 29.39
C GLU A 116 -41.17 15.40 30.70
N MET A 117 -39.84 15.51 30.87
CA MET A 117 -39.23 16.18 32.02
C MET A 117 -39.56 17.67 32.06
N ALA A 118 -39.58 18.36 30.93
CA ALA A 118 -39.93 19.78 30.87
C ALA A 118 -41.41 19.99 31.24
N GLU A 119 -42.31 19.16 30.72
CA GLU A 119 -43.74 19.18 31.07
C GLU A 119 -43.96 18.95 32.56
N LEU A 120 -43.36 17.89 33.13
CA LEU A 120 -43.48 17.60 34.56
C LEU A 120 -42.93 18.71 35.43
N ARG A 121 -41.81 19.34 35.04
CA ARG A 121 -41.25 20.49 35.74
C ARG A 121 -42.19 21.70 35.69
N ALA A 122 -42.80 21.97 34.54
CA ALA A 122 -43.74 23.08 34.37
C ALA A 122 -45.05 22.89 35.15
N VAL A 123 -45.52 21.63 35.27
CA VAL A 123 -46.65 21.28 36.16
C VAL A 123 -46.26 21.48 37.63
N TYR A 124 -45.06 21.05 38.02
CA TYR A 124 -44.58 21.20 39.40
C TYR A 124 -44.32 22.66 39.81
N SER A 125 -43.81 23.50 38.90
CA SER A 125 -43.61 24.93 39.15
C SER A 125 -44.92 25.73 39.22
N GLY A 126 -46.05 25.12 38.82
CA GLY A 126 -47.36 25.77 38.79
C GLY A 126 -47.58 26.66 37.57
N ASP A 127 -46.66 26.65 36.60
CA ASP A 127 -46.77 27.42 35.36
C ASP A 127 -47.86 26.84 34.43
N VAL A 128 -48.19 25.55 34.57
CA VAL A 128 -49.17 24.84 33.72
C VAL A 128 -50.03 23.90 34.57
N VAL A 129 -51.36 23.93 34.38
CA VAL A 129 -52.33 23.06 35.08
C VAL A 129 -52.84 21.98 34.14
N SER A 130 -52.75 20.71 34.56
CA SER A 130 -53.27 19.57 33.80
C SER A 130 -54.80 19.57 33.76
N ILE A 131 -55.38 19.70 32.57
CA ILE A 131 -56.83 19.56 32.35
C ILE A 131 -57.08 18.07 32.05
N SER A 132 -57.66 17.35 33.01
CA SER A 132 -57.88 15.90 32.89
C SER A 132 -58.67 15.54 31.63
N SER A 133 -58.02 14.86 30.67
CA SER A 133 -58.69 14.23 29.54
C SER A 133 -59.36 12.93 30.00
N LYS A 134 -60.67 12.83 29.76
CA LYS A 134 -61.53 11.70 30.13
C LYS A 134 -60.94 10.37 29.63
N PRO A 135 -60.99 9.27 30.43
CA PRO A 135 -60.38 8.00 30.02
C PRO A 135 -61.06 7.46 28.76
N ARG A 136 -60.26 7.18 27.72
CA ARG A 136 -60.70 6.38 26.56
C ARG A 136 -60.93 4.95 27.03
N ARG A 137 -62.22 4.58 27.14
CA ARG A 137 -62.68 3.18 27.27
C ARG A 137 -62.45 2.43 25.97
#